data_AF-A0A4U9CXV2-F1
#
_entry.id   AF-A0A4U9CXV2-F1
#
_cell.length_a   1.000
_cell.length_b   1.000
_cell.length_c   1.000
_cell.angle_alpha   90.00
_cell.angle_beta   90.00
_cell.angle_gamma   90.00
#
_symmetry.space_group_name_H-M   'P 1'
#
loop_
_entity.id
_entity.type
_entity.pdbx_description
1 polymer ?
#
loop_
_entity_poly.entity_id
_entity_poly.type
_entity_poly.pdbx_seq_one_letter_code
_entity_poly.pdbx_strand_id
1 'polypeptide(L)'
;MTPSWVVENVERIMSEEGLSPREATRKSMGQIQGALVGIAMVLSAVFIPMAFFGGTTGAIYRQFSITIVSAMVLSVLGAMILTPALCATLLKPIHKGELHGQKGFFGWFNRMFDRNASRYESSVGKILHRSLRWIAIYVLLLGGMVFLFMHLPTSFLPQEDRGMFTTSVQLPAGSTQQQTLKVVQEAEDYFLKNEKNQRRIGVRNHRLRPGRQRPERGANVRAPEGLGPAGPPPAAPPLPLSSGRPKPLTRIKEARVFASSPPAISGLGSSAGFDMELEDHAGNGHDALMAARDSLLELAANNPQLTACATTALTIARSCRLISISARRRRWGYRLMTSTIRCKPPGARAT
;
A
#
# COMPACT_ATOMS: atom_id res chain seq x y z
N MET A 1 6.07 0.26 27.42
CA MET A 1 7.35 -0.44 27.66
C MET A 1 8.14 0.19 28.80
N THR A 2 8.32 1.51 28.82
CA THR A 2 9.03 2.22 29.90
C THR A 2 8.48 2.00 31.33
N PRO A 3 7.17 1.84 31.57
CA PRO A 3 6.67 1.62 32.94
C PRO A 3 7.09 0.26 33.52
N SER A 4 7.25 -0.76 32.68
CA SER A 4 7.62 -2.11 33.13
C SER A 4 9.03 -2.15 33.68
N TRP A 5 9.95 -1.42 33.04
CA TRP A 5 11.35 -1.32 33.48
C TRP A 5 11.49 -0.68 34.86
N VAL A 6 10.61 0.26 35.17
CA VAL A 6 10.54 0.87 36.50
C VAL A 6 10.17 -0.18 37.53
N VAL A 7 9.08 -0.92 37.30
CA VAL A 7 8.58 -1.95 38.22
C VAL A 7 9.63 -3.04 38.44
N GLU A 8 10.26 -3.51 37.36
CA GLU A 8 11.31 -4.55 37.42
C GLU A 8 12.52 -4.11 38.25
N ASN A 9 13.03 -2.89 38.05
CA ASN A 9 14.17 -2.41 38.82
C ASN A 9 13.79 -2.12 40.28
N VAL A 10 12.55 -1.72 40.56
CA VAL A 10 12.04 -1.59 41.94
C VAL A 10 12.00 -2.96 42.62
N GLU A 11 11.45 -3.99 41.97
CA GLU A 11 11.39 -5.35 42.49
C GLU A 11 12.80 -5.93 42.75
N ARG A 12 13.75 -5.66 41.85
CA ARG A 12 15.15 -6.05 42.03
C ARG A 12 15.77 -5.43 43.29
N ILE A 13 15.64 -4.11 43.47
CA ILE A 13 16.17 -3.42 44.66
C ILE A 13 15.49 -3.91 45.94
N MET A 14 14.17 -4.14 45.90
CA MET A 14 13.42 -4.67 47.04
C MET A 14 13.90 -6.07 47.42
N SER A 15 14.12 -6.97 46.45
CA SER A 15 14.54 -8.35 46.70
C SER A 15 16.02 -8.48 47.11
N GLU A 16 16.91 -7.71 46.49
CA GLU A 16 18.37 -7.75 46.77
C GLU A 16 18.72 -7.02 48.07
N GLU A 17 18.16 -5.83 48.31
CA GLU A 17 18.53 -4.96 49.43
C GLU A 17 17.56 -5.03 50.60
N GLY A 18 16.32 -5.50 50.39
CA GLY A 18 15.29 -5.59 51.44
C GLY A 18 14.69 -4.25 51.86
N LEU A 19 14.74 -3.23 50.99
CA LEU A 19 14.23 -1.89 51.28
C LEU A 19 12.70 -1.83 51.21
N SER A 20 12.10 -0.88 51.93
CA SER A 20 10.66 -0.61 51.82
C SER A 20 10.28 -0.18 50.39
N PRO A 21 9.05 -0.44 49.90
CA PRO A 21 8.64 -0.11 48.53
C PRO A 21 8.90 1.37 48.15
N ARG A 22 8.72 2.29 49.11
CA ARG A 22 8.96 3.72 48.91
C ARG A 22 10.45 4.04 48.73
N GLU A 23 11.32 3.47 49.56
CA GLU A 23 12.77 3.70 49.50
C GLU A 23 13.38 3.03 48.28
N ALA A 24 12.97 1.80 47.98
CA ALA A 24 13.38 1.08 46.78
C ALA A 24 12.98 1.84 45.51
N THR A 25 11.78 2.43 45.47
CA THR A 25 11.34 3.26 44.34
C THR A 25 12.17 4.52 44.20
N ARG A 26 12.49 5.21 45.30
CA ARG A 26 13.35 6.40 45.27
C ARG A 26 14.76 6.07 44.76
N LYS A 27 15.33 4.96 45.22
CA LYS A 27 16.65 4.49 44.78
C LYS A 27 16.63 4.06 43.30
N SER A 28 15.58 3.33 42.89
CA SER A 28 15.38 2.88 41.51
C SER A 28 15.36 4.05 40.53
N MET A 29 14.56 5.09 40.81
CA MET A 29 14.50 6.29 39.96
C MET A 29 15.88 6.93 39.74
N GLY A 30 16.70 7.04 40.78
CA GLY A 30 18.05 7.58 40.67
C GLY A 30 18.97 6.77 39.74
N GLN A 31 18.74 5.46 39.58
CA GLN A 31 19.53 4.59 38.71
C GLN A 31 19.08 4.63 37.25
N ILE A 32 17.76 4.62 36.99
CA ILE A 32 17.21 4.39 35.65
C ILE A 32 16.72 5.65 34.94
N GLN A 33 16.61 6.80 35.63
CA GLN A 33 16.08 8.02 35.03
C GLN A 33 16.84 8.46 33.78
N GLY A 34 18.18 8.38 33.78
CA GLY A 34 19.00 8.70 32.61
C GLY A 34 18.74 7.75 31.43
N ALA A 35 18.61 6.46 31.70
CA ALA A 35 18.32 5.45 30.68
C ALA A 35 16.91 5.63 30.07
N LEU A 36 15.91 5.95 30.89
CA LEU A 36 14.54 6.21 30.44
C LEU A 36 14.47 7.39 29.47
N VAL A 37 15.12 8.51 29.81
CA VAL A 37 15.20 9.70 28.93
C VAL A 37 16.03 9.40 27.69
N GLY A 38 17.14 8.67 27.82
CA GLY A 38 17.99 8.28 26.70
C GLY A 38 17.26 7.46 25.65
N ILE A 39 16.52 6.42 26.06
CA ILE A 39 15.72 5.58 25.13
C ILE A 39 14.66 6.43 24.42
N ALA A 40 13.97 7.30 25.17
CA ALA A 40 12.96 8.20 24.61
C ALA A 40 13.54 9.14 23.54
N MET A 41 14.72 9.71 23.83
CA MET A 41 15.41 10.63 22.95
C MET A 41 15.91 9.94 21.69
N VAL A 42 16.54 8.76 21.81
CA VAL A 42 17.03 7.99 20.65
C VAL A 42 15.88 7.58 19.75
N LEU A 43 14.78 7.07 20.31
CA LEU A 43 13.59 6.73 19.51
C LEU A 43 13.02 7.97 18.82
N SER A 44 12.90 9.10 19.54
CA SER A 44 12.42 10.35 18.94
C SER A 44 13.34 10.84 17.82
N ALA A 45 14.65 10.75 18.00
CA ALA A 45 15.65 11.16 17.01
C ALA A 45 15.57 10.34 15.71
N VAL A 46 15.18 9.07 15.77
CA VAL A 46 14.99 8.23 14.58
C VAL A 46 13.70 8.61 13.82
N PHE A 47 12.61 8.89 14.54
CA PHE A 47 11.31 9.14 13.89
C PHE A 47 11.13 10.59 13.41
N ILE A 48 11.63 11.60 14.13
CA ILE A 48 11.46 13.02 13.79
C ILE A 48 11.87 13.35 12.33
N PRO A 49 13.02 12.90 11.81
CA PRO A 49 13.41 13.16 10.42
C PRO A 49 12.39 12.65 9.40
N MET A 50 11.73 11.52 9.67
CA MET A 50 10.74 10.92 8.77
C MET A 50 9.50 11.79 8.60
N ALA A 51 9.18 12.65 9.59
CA ALA A 51 8.06 13.59 9.51
C ALA A 51 8.29 14.72 8.50
N PHE A 52 9.54 14.99 8.12
CA PHE A 52 9.92 16.03 7.16
C PHE A 52 10.05 15.51 5.72
N PHE A 53 9.78 14.22 5.50
CA PHE A 53 9.82 13.67 4.15
C PHE A 53 8.71 14.28 3.29
N GLY A 54 9.07 14.64 2.05
CA GLY A 54 8.13 15.19 1.07
C GLY A 54 7.29 14.11 0.38
N GLY A 55 6.35 14.55 -0.46
CA GLY A 55 5.52 13.68 -1.28
C GLY A 55 4.45 12.91 -0.50
N THR A 56 3.83 11.94 -1.17
CA THR A 56 2.72 11.15 -0.64
C THR A 56 3.16 10.17 0.44
N THR A 57 4.35 9.57 0.29
CA THR A 57 4.96 8.71 1.32
C THR A 57 5.26 9.48 2.59
N GLY A 58 5.75 10.72 2.47
CA GLY A 58 6.01 11.59 3.61
C GLY A 58 4.76 11.91 4.43
N ALA A 59 3.61 12.08 3.77
CA ALA A 59 2.33 12.29 4.47
C ALA A 59 1.94 11.09 5.36
N ILE A 60 2.18 9.86 4.88
CA ILE A 60 1.95 8.62 5.63
C ILE A 60 2.93 8.54 6.80
N TYR A 61 4.23 8.73 6.55
CA TYR A 61 5.24 8.68 7.61
C TYR A 61 5.03 9.74 8.68
N ARG A 62 4.56 10.93 8.33
CA ARG A 62 4.25 11.99 9.29
C ARG A 62 3.19 11.58 10.30
N GLN A 63 2.15 10.86 9.88
CA GLN A 63 1.10 10.37 10.79
C GLN A 63 1.68 9.37 11.79
N PHE A 64 2.45 8.38 11.32
CA PHE A 64 3.11 7.40 12.19
C PHE A 64 4.13 8.06 13.12
N SER A 65 5.01 8.89 12.58
CA SER A 65 6.06 9.57 13.34
C SER A 65 5.49 10.42 14.47
N ILE A 66 4.52 11.30 14.18
CA ILE A 66 3.93 12.19 15.20
C ILE A 66 3.25 11.35 16.29
N THR A 67 2.54 10.30 15.92
CA THR A 67 1.83 9.43 16.87
C THR A 67 2.81 8.68 17.77
N ILE A 68 3.86 8.09 17.21
CA ILE A 68 4.88 7.35 17.95
C ILE A 68 5.65 8.28 18.88
N VAL A 69 6.14 9.42 18.38
CA VAL A 69 6.88 10.39 19.21
C VAL A 69 6.02 10.91 20.35
N SER A 70 4.77 11.29 20.08
CA SER A 70 3.84 11.75 21.13
C SER A 70 3.57 10.65 22.17
N ALA A 71 3.34 9.41 21.72
CA ALA A 71 3.12 8.28 22.62
C ALA A 71 4.37 7.96 23.46
N MET A 72 5.57 8.06 22.89
CA MET A 72 6.82 7.83 23.62
C MET A 72 7.07 8.90 24.68
N VAL A 73 6.86 10.18 24.35
CA VAL A 73 6.98 11.28 25.31
C VAL A 73 5.98 11.09 26.46
N LEU A 74 4.71 10.81 26.16
CA LEU A 74 3.69 10.54 27.17
C LEU A 74 4.03 9.29 28.00
N SER A 75 4.56 8.23 27.39
CA SER A 75 4.97 7.00 28.08
C SER A 75 6.12 7.24 29.06
N VAL A 76 7.07 8.13 28.73
CA VAL A 76 8.20 8.46 29.60
C VAL A 76 7.76 9.37 30.73
N LEU A 77 6.92 10.36 30.45
CA LEU A 77 6.29 11.18 31.49
C LEU A 77 5.48 10.32 32.47
N GLY A 78 4.68 9.38 31.96
CA GLY A 78 3.96 8.41 32.79
C GLY A 78 4.89 7.54 33.62
N ALA A 79 6.00 7.06 33.04
CA ALA A 79 6.99 6.23 33.74
C ALA A 79 7.78 7.00 34.81
N MET A 80 7.93 8.32 34.68
CA MET A 80 8.64 9.15 35.66
C MET A 80 7.73 9.74 36.74
N ILE A 81 6.44 9.92 36.46
CA ILE A 81 5.50 10.57 37.38
C ILE A 81 4.58 9.54 38.03
N LEU A 82 3.80 8.83 37.21
CA LEU A 82 2.73 7.95 37.69
C LEU A 82 3.27 6.61 38.17
N THR A 83 4.16 5.98 37.41
CA THR A 83 4.67 4.64 37.73
C THR A 83 5.41 4.57 39.07
N PRO A 84 6.26 5.54 39.47
CA PRO A 84 6.91 5.51 40.77
C PRO A 84 5.91 5.68 41.92
N ALA A 85 4.90 6.53 41.74
CA ALA A 85 3.83 6.70 42.73
C ALA A 85 3.03 5.40 42.93
N LEU A 86 2.67 4.74 41.83
CA LEU A 86 2.02 3.43 41.86
C LEU A 86 2.94 2.36 42.46
N CYS A 87 4.23 2.37 42.15
CA CYS A 87 5.17 1.40 42.71
C CYS A 87 5.28 1.51 44.24
N ALA A 88 5.37 2.74 44.76
CA ALA A 88 5.47 2.98 46.18
C ALA A 88 4.19 2.65 46.97
N THR A 89 3.02 2.58 46.31
CA THR A 89 1.70 2.42 46.96
C THR A 89 1.08 1.04 46.75
N LEU A 90 1.28 0.42 45.59
CA LEU A 90 0.66 -0.86 45.23
C LEU A 90 1.58 -2.06 45.43
N LEU A 91 2.92 -1.90 45.38
CA LEU A 91 3.81 -3.05 45.61
C LEU A 91 3.80 -3.45 47.08
N LYS A 92 3.63 -4.76 47.30
CA LYS A 92 3.80 -5.37 48.61
C LYS A 92 5.28 -5.47 48.94
N PRO A 93 5.68 -5.23 50.20
CA PRO A 93 7.05 -5.42 50.63
C PRO A 93 7.47 -6.89 50.44
N ILE A 94 8.69 -7.08 49.95
CA ILE A 94 9.33 -8.38 49.75
C ILE A 94 10.48 -8.47 50.75
N HIS A 95 10.63 -9.59 51.46
CA HIS A 95 11.78 -9.75 52.36
C HIS A 95 13.06 -10.00 51.56
N LYS A 96 14.19 -9.59 52.14
CA LYS A 96 15.51 -9.77 51.53
C LYS A 96 15.76 -11.25 51.20
N GLY A 97 16.03 -11.55 49.93
CA GLY A 97 16.26 -12.91 49.44
C GLY A 97 15.00 -13.73 49.13
N GLU A 98 13.79 -13.16 49.28
CA GLU A 98 12.57 -13.79 48.76
C GLU A 98 12.35 -13.41 47.29
N LEU A 99 12.46 -14.39 46.39
CA LEU A 99 11.88 -14.29 45.05
C LEU A 99 10.39 -14.67 45.11
N HIS A 100 9.51 -13.89 44.47
CA HIS A 100 8.09 -14.20 44.36
C HIS A 100 7.87 -15.62 43.82
N GLY A 101 7.07 -16.43 44.53
CA GLY A 101 6.60 -17.72 44.03
C GLY A 101 7.62 -18.87 44.07
N GLN A 102 8.35 -19.06 45.18
CA GLN A 102 9.35 -20.14 45.31
C GLN A 102 8.81 -21.59 45.13
N LYS A 103 7.49 -21.80 45.18
CA LYS A 103 6.84 -23.11 45.06
C LYS A 103 5.94 -23.20 43.83
N GLY A 104 5.83 -24.40 43.26
CA GLY A 104 5.01 -24.66 42.07
C GLY A 104 5.67 -24.22 40.75
N PHE A 105 4.84 -23.85 39.77
CA PHE A 105 5.27 -23.46 38.43
C PHE A 105 6.21 -22.24 38.42
N PHE A 106 5.86 -21.19 39.15
CA PHE A 106 6.68 -19.95 39.22
C PHE A 106 8.07 -20.19 39.81
N GLY A 107 8.18 -21.11 40.79
CA GLY A 107 9.48 -21.44 41.38
C GLY A 107 10.38 -22.24 40.43
N TRP A 108 9.79 -23.13 39.62
CA TRP A 108 10.52 -23.78 38.54
C TRP A 108 10.97 -22.77 37.48
N PHE A 109 10.09 -21.83 37.09
CA PHE A 109 10.39 -20.80 36.12
C PHE A 109 11.55 -19.91 36.59
N ASN A 110 11.51 -19.38 37.82
CA ASN A 110 12.57 -18.55 38.37
C ASN A 110 13.92 -19.29 38.40
N ARG A 111 13.95 -20.53 38.89
CA ARG A 111 15.17 -21.34 38.88
C ARG A 111 15.71 -21.61 37.46
N MET A 112 14.82 -21.82 36.49
CA MET A 112 15.22 -22.00 35.09
C MET A 112 15.75 -20.69 34.49
N PHE A 113 15.10 -19.57 34.81
CA PHE A 113 15.50 -18.24 34.39
C PHE A 113 16.88 -17.87 34.96
N ASP A 114 17.10 -18.02 36.26
CA ASP A 114 18.38 -17.73 36.93
C ASP A 114 19.52 -18.59 36.39
N ARG A 115 19.23 -19.88 36.13
CA ARG A 115 20.18 -20.79 35.50
C ARG A 115 20.52 -20.36 34.07
N ASN A 116 19.55 -19.83 33.32
CA ASN A 116 19.79 -19.33 31.98
C ASN A 116 20.51 -17.98 31.98
N ALA A 117 20.19 -17.09 32.93
CA ALA A 117 20.85 -15.80 33.12
C ALA A 117 22.34 -15.96 33.44
N SER A 118 22.68 -16.83 34.41
CA SER A 118 24.08 -17.15 34.75
C SER A 118 24.85 -17.81 33.60
N ARG A 119 24.18 -18.69 32.82
CA ARG A 119 24.76 -19.26 31.60
C ARG A 119 24.98 -18.21 30.53
N TYR A 120 24.05 -17.27 30.36
CA TYR A 120 24.17 -16.16 29.42
C TYR A 120 25.34 -15.26 29.80
N GLU A 121 25.43 -14.84 31.06
CA GLU A 121 26.54 -14.04 31.60
C GLU A 121 27.90 -14.73 31.36
N SER A 122 28.00 -16.02 31.73
CA SER A 122 29.21 -16.82 31.51
C SER A 122 29.56 -16.96 30.02
N SER A 123 28.55 -16.99 29.15
CA SER A 123 28.74 -17.07 27.70
C SER A 123 29.21 -15.73 27.14
N VAL A 124 28.65 -14.61 27.58
CA VAL A 124 29.10 -13.26 27.22
C VAL A 124 30.55 -13.03 27.66
N GLY A 125 30.94 -13.48 28.86
CA GLY A 125 32.32 -13.45 29.31
C GLY A 125 33.27 -14.21 28.36
N LYS A 126 32.88 -15.42 27.93
CA LYS A 126 33.65 -16.22 26.94
C LYS A 126 33.71 -15.55 25.56
N ILE A 127 32.66 -14.84 25.15
CA ILE A 127 32.58 -14.09 23.90
C ILE A 127 33.60 -12.94 23.93
N LEU A 128 33.69 -12.20 25.04
CA LEU A 128 34.63 -11.09 25.19
C LEU A 128 36.09 -11.54 25.03
N HIS A 129 36.47 -12.69 25.59
CA HIS A 129 37.83 -13.23 25.46
C HIS A 129 38.19 -13.66 24.03
N ARG A 130 37.21 -13.86 23.14
CA ARG A 130 37.41 -14.22 21.73
C ARG A 130 36.85 -13.15 20.79
N SER A 131 37.07 -11.88 21.12
CA SER A 131 36.50 -10.72 20.42
C SER A 131 36.69 -10.77 18.90
N LEU A 132 37.87 -11.17 18.41
CA LEU A 132 38.17 -11.21 16.97
C LEU A 132 37.23 -12.15 16.18
N ARG A 133 36.91 -13.33 16.74
CA ARG A 133 36.00 -14.30 16.10
C ARG A 133 34.58 -13.74 16.00
N TRP A 134 34.12 -13.06 17.04
CA TRP A 134 32.78 -12.49 17.09
C TRP A 134 32.65 -11.23 16.24
N ILE A 135 33.72 -10.43 16.14
CA ILE A 135 33.82 -9.33 15.18
C ILE A 135 33.73 -9.87 13.73
N ALA A 136 34.43 -10.97 13.41
CA ALA A 136 34.35 -11.58 12.08
C ALA A 136 32.92 -12.06 11.77
N ILE A 137 32.23 -12.68 12.73
CA ILE A 137 30.82 -13.08 12.60
C ILE A 137 29.93 -11.84 12.40
N TYR A 138 30.15 -10.77 13.16
CA TYR A 138 29.41 -9.52 13.01
C TYR A 138 29.57 -8.91 11.60
N VAL A 139 30.80 -8.86 11.09
CA VAL A 139 31.07 -8.38 9.72
C VAL A 139 30.40 -9.28 8.68
N LEU A 140 30.40 -10.60 8.88
CA LEU A 140 29.71 -11.54 8.00
C LEU A 140 28.19 -11.33 8.00
N LEU A 141 27.58 -11.10 9.18
CA LEU A 141 26.16 -10.78 9.29
C LEU A 141 25.83 -9.45 8.62
N LEU A 142 26.70 -8.44 8.77
CA LEU A 142 26.54 -7.15 8.12
C LEU A 142 26.63 -7.27 6.59
N GLY A 143 27.57 -8.07 6.08
CA GLY A 143 27.66 -8.41 4.67
C GLY A 143 26.41 -9.14 4.16
N GLY A 144 25.91 -10.11 4.93
CA GLY A 144 24.66 -10.82 4.62
C GLY A 144 23.43 -9.92 4.58
N MET A 145 23.33 -8.95 5.51
CA MET A 145 22.28 -7.94 5.53
C MET A 145 22.33 -7.08 4.27
N VAL A 146 23.50 -6.56 3.89
CA VAL A 146 23.66 -5.75 2.68
C VAL A 146 23.29 -6.55 1.42
N PHE A 147 23.75 -7.79 1.33
CA PHE A 147 23.43 -8.68 0.21
C PHE A 147 21.91 -8.91 0.07
N LEU A 148 21.23 -9.22 1.19
CA LEU A 148 19.79 -9.43 1.20
C LEU A 148 19.02 -8.14 0.88
N PHE A 149 19.49 -7.01 1.40
CA PHE A 149 18.88 -5.70 1.16
C PHE A 149 18.93 -5.34 -0.34
N MET A 150 20.02 -5.65 -1.04
CA MET A 150 20.13 -5.42 -2.49
C MET A 150 19.23 -6.36 -3.33
N HIS A 151 18.82 -7.51 -2.79
CA HIS A 151 17.96 -8.48 -3.49
C HIS A 151 16.48 -8.35 -3.12
N LEU A 152 16.13 -7.49 -2.16
CA LEU A 152 14.76 -7.35 -1.71
C LEU A 152 13.93 -6.58 -2.75
N PRO A 153 12.87 -7.18 -3.34
CA PRO A 153 12.05 -6.48 -4.32
C PRO A 153 11.32 -5.32 -3.67
N THR A 154 11.42 -4.14 -4.29
CA THR A 154 10.79 -2.92 -3.79
C THR A 154 9.32 -2.88 -4.18
N SER A 155 8.47 -2.49 -3.23
CA SER A 155 7.06 -2.18 -3.47
C SER A 155 6.67 -0.93 -2.70
N PHE A 156 5.72 -0.15 -3.23
CA PHE A 156 5.25 1.07 -2.60
C PHE A 156 4.24 0.78 -1.48
N LEU A 157 3.18 0.03 -1.83
CA LEU A 157 2.13 -0.39 -0.92
C LEU A 157 1.69 -1.81 -1.31
N PRO A 158 1.39 -2.68 -0.32
CA PRO A 158 0.76 -3.95 -0.62
C PRO A 158 -0.61 -3.72 -1.27
N GLN A 159 -1.00 -4.58 -2.19
CA GLN A 159 -2.36 -4.56 -2.72
C GLN A 159 -3.30 -5.08 -1.64
N GLU A 160 -4.27 -4.25 -1.25
CA GLU A 160 -5.32 -4.62 -0.32
C GLU A 160 -6.57 -5.03 -1.08
N ASP A 161 -7.17 -6.14 -0.68
CA ASP A 161 -8.53 -6.46 -1.10
C ASP A 161 -9.51 -5.56 -0.33
N ARG A 162 -10.07 -4.58 -1.03
CA ARG A 162 -11.07 -3.66 -0.47
C ARG A 162 -12.49 -4.21 -0.54
N GLY A 163 -12.66 -5.48 -0.91
CA GLY A 163 -13.96 -6.05 -1.25
C GLY A 163 -14.58 -5.30 -2.42
N MET A 164 -13.78 -4.69 -3.30
CA MET A 164 -14.29 -4.01 -4.49
C MET A 164 -13.27 -4.04 -5.61
N PHE A 165 -13.77 -4.31 -6.82
CA PHE A 165 -13.01 -4.21 -8.06
C PHE A 165 -13.76 -3.31 -9.03
N THR A 166 -13.01 -2.78 -10.00
CA THR A 166 -13.55 -2.00 -11.10
C THR A 166 -13.32 -2.74 -12.39
N THR A 167 -14.39 -2.95 -13.16
CA THR A 167 -14.29 -3.49 -14.51
C THR A 167 -14.47 -2.36 -15.52
N SER A 168 -13.51 -2.16 -16.41
CA SER A 168 -13.55 -1.19 -17.51
C SER A 168 -13.82 -1.89 -18.83
N VAL A 169 -14.78 -1.37 -19.60
CA VAL A 169 -15.17 -1.93 -20.91
C VAL A 169 -14.81 -0.93 -22.02
N GLN A 170 -13.96 -1.35 -22.94
CA GLN A 170 -13.54 -0.53 -24.08
C GLN A 170 -13.94 -1.17 -25.40
N LEU A 171 -14.78 -0.48 -26.17
CA LEU A 171 -15.20 -0.89 -27.52
C LEU A 171 -14.30 -0.22 -28.58
N PRO A 172 -14.30 -0.74 -29.82
CA PRO A 172 -13.66 -0.09 -30.96
C PRO A 172 -14.18 1.33 -31.23
N ALA A 173 -13.37 2.13 -31.92
CA ALA A 173 -13.78 3.47 -32.32
C ALA A 173 -14.99 3.45 -33.26
N GLY A 174 -15.99 4.29 -33.01
CA GLY A 174 -17.24 4.36 -33.75
C GLY A 174 -18.41 3.54 -33.18
N SER A 175 -18.23 2.83 -32.06
CA SER A 175 -19.32 2.09 -31.42
C SER A 175 -20.39 3.00 -30.80
N THR A 176 -21.66 2.61 -30.94
CA THR A 176 -22.79 3.35 -30.38
C THR A 176 -22.97 3.07 -28.89
N GLN A 177 -23.64 3.97 -28.18
CA GLN A 177 -23.94 3.76 -26.76
C GLN A 177 -24.74 2.48 -26.52
N GLN A 178 -25.63 2.10 -27.45
CA GLN A 178 -26.43 0.87 -27.34
C GLN A 178 -25.56 -0.38 -27.41
N GLN A 179 -24.51 -0.39 -28.25
CA GLN A 179 -23.55 -1.51 -28.32
C GLN A 179 -22.77 -1.63 -27.00
N THR A 180 -22.31 -0.50 -26.46
CA THR A 180 -21.61 -0.49 -25.17
C THR A 180 -22.50 -1.00 -24.04
N LEU A 181 -23.77 -0.60 -23.99
CA LEU A 181 -24.71 -1.05 -22.95
C LEU A 181 -24.97 -2.56 -23.00
N LYS A 182 -25.06 -3.16 -24.19
CA LYS A 182 -25.24 -4.62 -24.34
C LYS A 182 -24.07 -5.39 -23.74
N VAL A 183 -22.84 -4.96 -24.02
CA VAL A 183 -21.63 -5.61 -23.47
C VAL A 183 -21.54 -5.43 -21.95
N VAL A 184 -21.93 -4.25 -21.44
CA VAL A 184 -21.96 -4.01 -19.99
C VAL A 184 -22.98 -4.91 -19.29
N GLN A 185 -24.17 -5.09 -19.89
CA GLN A 185 -25.20 -6.02 -19.37
C GLN A 185 -24.70 -7.47 -19.37
N GLU A 186 -24.01 -7.91 -20.44
CA GLU A 186 -23.44 -9.25 -20.50
C GLU A 186 -22.38 -9.48 -19.41
N ALA A 187 -21.53 -8.47 -19.16
CA ALA A 187 -20.55 -8.51 -18.08
C ALA A 187 -21.23 -8.52 -16.70
N GLU A 188 -22.26 -7.69 -16.49
CA GLU A 188 -23.04 -7.64 -15.25
C GLU A 188 -23.72 -8.98 -14.94
N ASP A 189 -24.41 -9.57 -15.92
CA ASP A 189 -25.04 -10.88 -15.80
C ASP A 189 -24.05 -11.98 -15.44
N TYR A 190 -22.84 -11.93 -16.00
CA TYR A 190 -21.77 -12.88 -15.68
C TYR A 190 -21.39 -12.79 -14.19
N PHE A 191 -21.17 -11.59 -13.67
CA PHE A 191 -20.80 -11.41 -12.26
C PHE A 191 -21.94 -11.80 -11.32
N LEU A 192 -23.19 -11.46 -11.63
CA LEU A 192 -24.36 -11.84 -10.81
C LEU A 192 -24.60 -13.36 -10.77
N LYS A 193 -24.38 -14.07 -11.88
CA LYS A 193 -24.63 -15.52 -11.96
C LYS A 193 -23.51 -16.35 -11.35
N ASN A 194 -22.26 -15.92 -11.55
CA ASN A 194 -21.10 -16.73 -11.17
C ASN A 194 -20.52 -16.37 -9.79
N GLU A 195 -20.66 -15.11 -9.33
CA GLU A 195 -20.13 -14.66 -8.05
C GLU A 195 -21.24 -14.42 -7.02
N LYS A 196 -21.68 -15.51 -6.38
CA LYS A 196 -22.83 -15.59 -5.45
C LYS A 196 -22.83 -14.61 -4.26
N ASN A 197 -21.73 -13.93 -3.96
CA ASN A 197 -21.62 -12.98 -2.84
C ASN A 197 -21.74 -11.49 -3.22
N GLN A 198 -21.86 -11.15 -4.52
CA GLN A 198 -21.90 -9.76 -4.95
C GLN A 198 -23.33 -9.23 -5.04
N ARG A 199 -23.82 -8.68 -3.93
CA ARG A 199 -25.22 -8.22 -3.79
C ARG A 199 -25.52 -6.84 -4.38
N ARG A 200 -24.51 -6.11 -4.86
CA ARG A 200 -24.70 -4.77 -5.45
C ARG A 200 -23.70 -4.57 -6.58
N ILE A 201 -24.19 -4.53 -7.82
CA ILE A 201 -23.41 -4.04 -8.95
C ILE A 201 -23.86 -2.62 -9.23
N GLY A 202 -22.95 -1.65 -9.03
CA GLY A 202 -23.17 -0.28 -9.44
C GLY A 202 -22.62 -0.06 -10.84
N VAL A 203 -23.49 -0.05 -11.85
CA VAL A 203 -23.10 0.44 -13.19
C VAL A 203 -23.04 1.96 -13.14
N ARG A 204 -21.85 2.50 -12.85
CA ARG A 204 -21.60 3.93 -12.99
C ARG A 204 -21.02 4.18 -14.38
N ASN A 205 -21.79 4.86 -15.23
CA ASN A 205 -21.30 5.52 -16.45
C ASN A 205 -20.46 6.77 -16.11
N HIS A 206 -19.52 6.63 -15.14
CA HIS A 206 -18.75 7.73 -14.58
C HIS A 206 -17.29 7.67 -15.04
N ARG A 207 -17.08 8.30 -16.21
CA ARG A 207 -16.01 9.25 -16.57
C ARG A 207 -14.84 9.34 -15.57
N LEU A 208 -13.74 8.65 -15.84
CA LEU A 208 -12.53 8.78 -15.02
C LEU A 208 -11.68 10.02 -15.35
N ARG A 209 -12.02 10.81 -16.39
CA ARG A 209 -11.28 12.01 -16.79
C ARG A 209 -12.22 13.18 -17.10
N PRO A 210 -12.00 14.38 -16.54
CA PRO A 210 -12.76 15.57 -16.91
C PRO A 210 -12.52 15.92 -18.39
N GLY A 211 -13.58 16.25 -19.13
CA GLY A 211 -13.48 17.01 -20.38
C GLY A 211 -13.64 16.29 -21.73
N ARG A 212 -13.76 14.96 -21.83
CA ARG A 212 -14.02 14.29 -23.14
C ARG A 212 -15.13 13.23 -23.05
N GLN A 213 -16.31 13.56 -23.57
CA GLN A 213 -17.44 12.64 -23.72
C GLN A 213 -17.29 11.88 -25.04
N ARG A 214 -16.97 10.58 -25.00
CA ARG A 214 -17.10 9.69 -26.16
C ARG A 214 -17.69 8.34 -25.76
N PRO A 215 -18.64 7.77 -26.53
CA PRO A 215 -19.39 6.55 -26.19
C PRO A 215 -18.56 5.25 -26.19
N GLU A 216 -17.30 5.32 -26.59
CA GLU A 216 -16.40 4.17 -26.86
C GLU A 216 -15.68 3.63 -25.60
N ARG A 217 -15.72 4.38 -24.48
CA ARG A 217 -15.22 3.94 -23.16
C ARG A 217 -16.40 3.84 -22.18
N GLY A 218 -16.87 2.61 -21.96
CA GLY A 218 -18.05 2.30 -21.19
C GLY A 218 -17.73 1.83 -19.77
N ALA A 219 -18.52 2.37 -18.84
CA ALA A 219 -18.84 1.92 -17.48
C ALA A 219 -17.73 1.28 -16.62
N ASN A 220 -17.52 1.86 -15.44
CA ASN A 220 -16.88 1.13 -14.34
C ASN A 220 -17.96 0.39 -13.56
N VAL A 221 -17.93 -0.94 -13.63
CA VAL A 221 -18.73 -1.78 -12.73
C VAL A 221 -18.00 -1.85 -11.40
N ARG A 222 -18.60 -1.29 -10.35
CA ARG A 222 -18.14 -1.43 -8.97
C ARG A 222 -19.05 -2.43 -8.26
N ALA A 223 -18.50 -3.56 -7.85
CA ALA A 223 -19.16 -4.48 -6.93
C ALA A 223 -18.55 -4.29 -5.53
N PRO A 224 -19.20 -3.57 -4.60
CA PRO A 224 -18.86 -3.68 -3.19
C PRO A 224 -19.32 -5.06 -2.68
N GLU A 225 -18.37 -5.85 -2.19
CA GLU A 225 -18.66 -6.92 -1.24
C GLU A 225 -19.27 -6.27 0.00
N GLY A 226 -20.47 -6.72 0.35
CA GLY A 226 -21.14 -6.21 1.54
C GLY A 226 -20.32 -6.57 2.77
N LEU A 227 -20.05 -5.60 3.65
CA LEU A 227 -19.75 -5.87 5.05
C LEU A 227 -20.97 -6.56 5.68
N GLY A 228 -21.08 -7.87 5.48
CA GLY A 228 -21.88 -8.77 6.31
C GLY A 228 -21.04 -9.24 7.50
N PRO A 229 -21.67 -9.72 8.60
CA PRO A 229 -20.94 -10.21 9.76
C PRO A 229 -19.96 -11.31 9.31
N ALA A 230 -18.74 -11.24 9.84
CA ALA A 230 -17.61 -12.09 9.51
C ALA A 230 -18.00 -13.58 9.48
N GLY A 231 -18.32 -14.09 8.30
CA GLY A 231 -18.32 -15.52 8.02
C GLY A 231 -16.89 -16.01 7.86
N PRO A 232 -16.62 -17.31 8.11
CA PRO A 232 -15.29 -17.87 7.89
C PRO A 232 -14.84 -17.58 6.45
N PRO A 233 -13.56 -17.25 6.23
CA PRO A 233 -13.04 -16.96 4.90
C PRO A 233 -13.36 -18.14 3.98
N PRO A 234 -13.88 -17.90 2.77
CA PRO A 234 -14.18 -18.98 1.84
C PRO A 234 -12.92 -19.84 1.61
N ALA A 235 -13.11 -21.16 1.52
CA ALA A 235 -12.05 -22.15 1.33
C ALA A 235 -11.32 -22.04 -0.03
N ALA A 236 -11.79 -21.17 -0.91
CA ALA A 236 -11.05 -20.72 -2.07
C ALA A 236 -10.68 -19.25 -1.83
N PRO A 237 -9.41 -18.83 -2.03
CA PRO A 237 -9.16 -17.42 -2.18
C PRO A 237 -10.16 -16.90 -3.24
N PRO A 238 -11.00 -15.89 -2.93
CA PRO A 238 -11.74 -15.22 -3.99
C PRO A 238 -10.70 -14.90 -5.06
N LEU A 239 -10.99 -15.29 -6.31
CA LEU A 239 -10.07 -15.30 -7.44
C LEU A 239 -9.03 -14.22 -7.25
N PRO A 240 -7.72 -14.49 -7.41
CA PRO A 240 -6.79 -13.40 -7.59
C PRO A 240 -7.30 -12.65 -8.83
N LEU A 241 -8.12 -11.63 -8.62
CA LEU A 241 -8.39 -10.49 -9.50
C LEU A 241 -7.10 -9.67 -9.56
N SER A 242 -5.97 -10.37 -9.66
CA SER A 242 -4.75 -9.98 -10.32
C SER A 242 -5.17 -9.24 -11.57
N SER A 243 -4.72 -8.00 -11.62
CA SER A 243 -4.81 -7.08 -12.73
C SER A 243 -4.76 -7.83 -14.07
N GLY A 244 -5.88 -7.87 -14.78
CA GLY A 244 -5.99 -8.70 -15.98
C GLY A 244 -7.39 -8.78 -16.57
N ARG A 245 -7.46 -9.39 -17.76
CA ARG A 245 -8.74 -9.73 -18.40
C ARG A 245 -9.16 -11.11 -17.90
N PRO A 246 -10.24 -11.24 -17.11
CA PRO A 246 -10.63 -12.55 -16.59
C PRO A 246 -10.92 -13.49 -17.76
N LYS A 247 -10.39 -14.72 -17.69
CA LYS A 247 -10.45 -15.76 -18.74
C LYS A 247 -11.84 -15.95 -19.40
N PRO A 248 -12.98 -15.77 -18.72
CA PRO A 248 -14.28 -15.81 -19.39
C PRO A 248 -14.65 -14.53 -20.16
N LEU A 249 -14.22 -13.34 -19.70
CA LEU A 249 -14.46 -12.07 -20.40
C LEU A 249 -13.50 -11.84 -21.59
N THR A 250 -12.54 -12.75 -21.83
CA THR A 250 -11.80 -12.80 -23.11
C THR A 250 -12.66 -13.28 -24.27
N ARG A 251 -13.78 -13.96 -24.00
CA ARG A 251 -14.70 -14.48 -25.03
C ARG A 251 -15.50 -13.39 -25.74
N ILE A 252 -15.70 -12.25 -25.07
CA ILE A 252 -16.38 -11.08 -25.67
C ILE A 252 -15.44 -10.50 -26.73
N LYS A 253 -15.68 -10.83 -28.01
CA LYS A 253 -14.87 -10.36 -29.14
C LYS A 253 -15.08 -8.87 -29.44
N GLU A 254 -16.25 -8.34 -29.08
CA GLU A 254 -16.68 -6.98 -29.43
C GLU A 254 -16.02 -5.90 -28.56
N ALA A 255 -15.48 -6.26 -27.40
CA ALA A 255 -14.90 -5.31 -26.45
C ALA A 255 -13.68 -5.87 -25.73
N ARG A 256 -12.79 -4.98 -25.31
CA ARG A 256 -11.73 -5.29 -24.34
C ARG A 256 -12.23 -4.96 -22.94
N VAL A 257 -12.30 -5.98 -22.10
CA VAL A 257 -12.77 -5.87 -20.72
C VAL A 257 -11.58 -6.06 -19.79
N PHE A 258 -11.32 -5.11 -18.90
CA PHE A 258 -10.23 -5.18 -17.93
C PHE A 258 -10.80 -5.08 -16.53
N ALA A 259 -10.45 -6.03 -15.66
CA ALA A 259 -10.75 -5.94 -14.24
C ALA A 259 -9.49 -5.52 -13.49
N SER A 260 -9.62 -4.51 -12.64
CA SER A 260 -8.53 -4.04 -11.78
C SER A 260 -9.05 -3.75 -10.38
N SER A 261 -8.25 -4.09 -9.39
CA SER A 261 -8.45 -3.64 -8.03
C SER A 261 -8.11 -2.14 -7.92
N PRO A 262 -8.86 -1.38 -7.10
CA PRO A 262 -8.54 0.02 -6.85
C PRO A 262 -7.18 0.13 -6.13
N PRO A 263 -6.48 1.27 -6.24
CA PRO A 263 -5.25 1.48 -5.51
C PRO A 263 -5.48 1.51 -4.00
N ALA A 264 -4.44 1.17 -3.23
CA ALA A 264 -4.43 1.20 -1.76
C ALA A 264 -4.66 2.61 -1.18
N ILE A 265 -4.37 3.68 -1.91
CA ILE A 265 -4.74 5.05 -1.51
C ILE A 265 -5.51 5.71 -2.64
N SER A 266 -6.70 6.20 -2.33
CA SER A 266 -7.52 6.97 -3.25
C SER A 266 -6.77 8.24 -3.65
N GLY A 267 -6.58 8.45 -4.96
CA GLY A 267 -5.89 9.63 -5.49
C GLY A 267 -4.43 9.41 -5.92
N LEU A 268 -3.84 8.23 -5.68
CA LEU A 268 -2.51 7.86 -6.20
C LEU A 268 -2.51 7.25 -7.61
N GLY A 269 -3.69 7.07 -8.20
CA GLY A 269 -3.85 6.49 -9.53
C GLY A 269 -5.25 5.92 -9.74
N SER A 270 -5.50 5.37 -10.92
CA SER A 270 -6.76 4.70 -11.26
C SER A 270 -6.74 3.19 -11.09
N SER A 271 -5.55 2.59 -11.07
CA SER A 271 -5.34 1.13 -11.07
C SER A 271 -4.08 0.77 -10.28
N ALA A 272 -4.06 -0.44 -9.71
CA ALA A 272 -2.87 -0.97 -9.07
C ALA A 272 -1.79 -1.31 -10.13
N GLY A 273 -0.54 -0.89 -9.89
CA GLY A 273 0.59 -1.09 -10.81
C GLY A 273 1.44 0.17 -10.95
N PHE A 274 2.09 0.31 -12.11
CA PHE A 274 2.79 1.53 -12.51
C PHE A 274 1.98 2.28 -13.57
N ASP A 275 2.15 3.60 -13.63
CA ASP A 275 1.64 4.44 -14.72
C ASP A 275 2.84 5.12 -15.39
N MET A 276 2.80 5.23 -16.71
CA MET A 276 3.89 5.78 -17.51
C MET A 276 3.32 6.61 -18.65
N GLU A 277 3.80 7.85 -18.77
CA GLU A 277 3.46 8.73 -19.89
C GLU A 277 4.59 8.71 -20.92
N LEU A 278 4.22 8.44 -22.18
CA LEU A 278 5.17 8.48 -23.30
C LEU A 278 5.13 9.87 -23.93
N GLU A 279 6.25 10.59 -23.85
CA GLU A 279 6.40 11.94 -24.36
C GLU A 279 7.30 11.99 -25.60
N ASP A 280 6.97 12.87 -26.55
CA ASP A 280 7.79 13.19 -27.70
C ASP A 280 8.50 14.53 -27.47
N HIS A 281 9.77 14.47 -27.04
CA HIS A 281 10.58 15.67 -26.79
C HIS A 281 11.14 16.30 -28.07
N ALA A 282 11.25 15.54 -29.17
CA ALA A 282 11.86 16.00 -30.42
C ALA A 282 10.84 16.59 -31.41
N GLY A 283 9.54 16.46 -31.12
CA GLY A 283 8.48 17.00 -31.98
C GLY A 283 8.30 16.23 -33.29
N ASN A 284 8.58 14.92 -33.29
CA ASN A 284 8.39 14.02 -34.43
C ASN A 284 6.93 13.91 -34.89
N GLY A 285 6.00 14.33 -34.05
CA GLY A 285 4.59 14.48 -34.40
C GLY A 285 3.74 13.25 -34.02
N HIS A 286 2.43 13.42 -34.11
CA HIS A 286 1.47 12.47 -33.53
C HIS A 286 1.60 11.04 -34.08
N ASP A 287 1.75 10.88 -35.40
CA ASP A 287 1.80 9.57 -36.03
C ASP A 287 3.03 8.76 -35.58
N ALA A 288 4.19 9.44 -35.43
CA ALA A 288 5.43 8.82 -34.96
C ALA A 288 5.32 8.38 -33.49
N LEU A 289 4.73 9.22 -32.63
CA LEU A 289 4.47 8.87 -31.24
C LEU A 289 3.53 7.67 -31.10
N MET A 290 2.51 7.57 -31.96
CA MET A 290 1.58 6.44 -31.97
C MET A 290 2.25 5.14 -32.42
N ALA A 291 3.14 5.21 -33.42
CA ALA A 291 3.93 4.05 -33.84
C ALA A 291 4.89 3.58 -32.72
N ALA A 292 5.55 4.52 -32.03
CA ALA A 292 6.43 4.20 -30.90
C ALA A 292 5.67 3.54 -29.74
N ARG A 293 4.47 4.05 -29.42
CA ARG A 293 3.57 3.44 -28.43
C ARG A 293 3.23 2.00 -28.79
N ASP A 294 2.86 1.75 -30.05
CA ASP A 294 2.44 0.42 -30.49
C ASP A 294 3.59 -0.58 -30.42
N SER A 295 4.81 -0.16 -30.80
CA SER A 295 6.03 -0.94 -30.62
C SER A 295 6.33 -1.23 -29.14
N LEU A 296 6.16 -0.24 -28.26
CA LEU A 296 6.35 -0.43 -26.81
C LEU A 296 5.37 -1.43 -26.22
N LEU A 297 4.11 -1.42 -26.66
CA LEU A 297 3.10 -2.39 -26.21
C LEU A 297 3.40 -3.81 -26.71
N GLU A 298 3.96 -3.94 -27.91
CA GLU A 298 4.38 -5.24 -28.45
C GLU A 298 5.56 -5.82 -27.66
N LEU A 299 6.58 -5.00 -27.38
CA LEU A 299 7.70 -5.40 -26.53
C LEU A 299 7.24 -5.75 -25.10
N ALA A 300 6.30 -4.98 -24.55
CA ALA A 300 5.74 -5.24 -23.24
C ALA A 300 4.95 -6.56 -23.19
N ALA A 301 4.22 -6.90 -24.26
CA ALA A 301 3.47 -8.15 -24.34
C ALA A 301 4.38 -9.40 -24.37
N ASN A 302 5.61 -9.26 -24.87
CA ASN A 302 6.59 -10.34 -24.94
C ASN A 302 7.41 -10.51 -23.65
N ASN A 303 7.34 -9.57 -22.70
CA ASN A 303 8.13 -9.63 -21.47
C ASN A 303 7.35 -10.35 -20.34
N PRO A 304 7.85 -11.49 -19.82
CA PRO A 304 7.17 -12.24 -18.76
C PRO A 304 7.11 -11.50 -17.40
N GLN A 305 7.89 -10.44 -17.20
CA GLN A 305 7.83 -9.62 -15.98
C GLN A 305 6.67 -8.62 -15.99
N LEU A 306 6.04 -8.41 -17.15
CA LEU A 306 4.96 -7.45 -17.33
C LEU A 306 3.64 -8.17 -17.55
N THR A 307 2.59 -7.68 -16.90
CA THR A 307 1.25 -8.26 -17.00
C THR A 307 0.24 -7.16 -17.24
N ALA A 308 -0.71 -7.41 -18.15
CA ALA A 308 -1.85 -6.55 -18.41
C ALA A 308 -1.52 -5.08 -18.78
N CYS A 309 -0.41 -4.85 -19.50
CA CYS A 309 -0.09 -3.53 -20.04
C CYS A 309 -1.15 -3.08 -21.05
N ALA A 310 -1.74 -1.91 -20.82
CA ALA A 310 -2.77 -1.35 -21.68
C ALA A 310 -2.56 0.16 -21.84
N THR A 311 -2.97 0.70 -22.99
CA THR A 311 -2.90 2.14 -23.23
C THR A 311 -4.16 2.87 -22.75
N THR A 312 -3.95 4.00 -22.09
CA THR A 312 -5.03 4.95 -21.76
C THR A 312 -5.41 5.84 -22.95
N ALA A 313 -4.69 5.81 -24.07
CA ALA A 313 -5.04 6.54 -25.29
C ALA A 313 -6.15 5.83 -26.09
N LEU A 314 -7.04 6.61 -26.70
CA LEU A 314 -8.00 6.11 -27.69
C LEU A 314 -7.31 6.01 -29.04
N THR A 315 -7.62 4.97 -29.80
CA THR A 315 -7.19 4.82 -31.18
C THR A 315 -7.86 5.88 -32.07
N ILE A 316 -7.20 6.24 -33.17
CA ILE A 316 -7.70 7.26 -34.10
C ILE A 316 -9.02 6.78 -34.70
N ALA A 317 -10.08 7.56 -34.48
CA ALA A 317 -11.41 7.31 -35.03
C ALA A 317 -11.55 7.88 -36.44
N ARG A 318 -12.38 7.24 -37.27
CA ARG A 318 -12.78 7.79 -38.57
C ARG A 318 -13.59 9.06 -38.33
N SER A 319 -13.18 10.17 -38.94
CA SER A 319 -13.91 11.44 -38.93
C SER A 319 -14.28 11.82 -40.35
N CYS A 320 -15.56 12.11 -40.60
CA CYS A 320 -15.97 12.76 -41.85
C CYS A 320 -15.91 14.27 -41.64
N ARG A 321 -15.16 14.96 -42.50
CA ARG A 321 -15.09 16.42 -42.50
C ARG A 321 -16.05 16.91 -43.59
N LEU A 322 -17.06 17.68 -43.19
CA LEU A 322 -17.88 18.41 -44.14
C LEU A 322 -17.03 19.58 -44.66
N ILE A 323 -16.62 19.52 -45.92
CA ILE A 323 -15.95 20.64 -46.58
C ILE A 323 -17.04 21.39 -47.34
N SER A 324 -17.46 22.56 -46.82
CA SER A 324 -18.31 23.46 -47.59
C SER A 324 -17.43 24.30 -48.53
N ILE A 325 -17.71 24.22 -49.83
CA ILE A 325 -17.12 25.12 -50.81
C ILE A 325 -18.05 26.35 -50.88
N SER A 326 -17.51 27.55 -50.71
CA SER A 326 -18.28 28.79 -50.51
C SER A 326 -19.26 29.09 -51.66
N ALA A 327 -20.49 29.46 -51.32
CA ALA A 327 -21.56 29.80 -52.26
C ALA A 327 -21.43 31.22 -52.86
N ARG A 328 -21.82 31.38 -54.13
CA ARG A 328 -21.99 32.70 -54.77
C ARG A 328 -23.32 33.32 -54.34
N ARG A 329 -23.28 34.51 -53.73
CA ARG A 329 -24.46 35.26 -53.25
C ARG A 329 -25.39 35.61 -54.44
N ARG A 330 -26.65 35.15 -54.43
CA ARG A 330 -27.73 35.73 -55.25
C ARG A 330 -28.77 36.40 -54.36
N ARG A 331 -29.52 37.33 -54.95
CA ARG A 331 -30.38 38.33 -54.30
C ARG A 331 -31.53 37.76 -53.44
N TRP A 332 -31.74 36.44 -53.43
CA TRP A 332 -32.74 35.74 -52.61
C TRP A 332 -32.16 34.40 -52.09
N GLY A 333 -31.52 34.41 -50.92
CA GLY A 333 -31.11 33.21 -50.16
C GLY A 333 -29.79 32.52 -50.56
N TYR A 334 -29.10 31.93 -49.58
CA TYR A 334 -27.90 31.11 -49.78
C TYR A 334 -28.28 29.75 -50.39
N ARG A 335 -27.97 29.51 -51.67
CA ARG A 335 -27.99 28.14 -52.24
C ARG A 335 -26.59 27.53 -52.05
N LEU A 336 -26.45 26.61 -51.09
CA LEU A 336 -25.26 25.77 -50.96
C LEU A 336 -25.15 24.92 -52.24
N MET A 337 -24.24 25.29 -53.14
CA MET A 337 -23.87 24.45 -54.28
C MET A 337 -22.82 23.46 -53.81
N THR A 338 -23.19 22.18 -53.78
CA THR A 338 -22.34 21.00 -53.53
C THR A 338 -21.61 20.96 -52.18
N SER A 339 -22.16 20.20 -51.23
CA SER A 339 -21.40 19.66 -50.11
C SER A 339 -20.75 18.34 -50.55
N THR A 340 -19.42 18.27 -50.56
CA THR A 340 -18.72 17.00 -50.74
C THR A 340 -18.34 16.46 -49.38
N ILE A 341 -18.93 15.34 -48.97
CA ILE A 341 -18.55 14.64 -47.75
C ILE A 341 -17.28 13.86 -48.06
N ARG A 342 -16.13 14.32 -47.54
CA ARG A 342 -14.87 13.58 -47.64
C ARG A 342 -14.63 12.87 -46.31
N CYS A 343 -14.84 11.56 -46.29
CA CYS A 343 -14.53 10.74 -45.12
C CYS A 343 -13.05 10.35 -45.16
N LYS A 344 -12.31 10.70 -44.11
CA LYS A 344 -10.88 10.44 -44.03
C LYS A 344 -10.64 9.09 -43.32
N PRO A 345 -9.90 8.14 -43.92
CA PRO A 345 -9.48 6.93 -43.23
C PRO A 345 -8.47 7.26 -42.11
N PRO A 346 -8.40 6.46 -41.05
CA PRO A 346 -7.45 6.68 -39.95
C PRO A 346 -6.02 6.54 -40.50
N GLY A 347 -5.16 7.55 -40.25
CA GLY A 347 -3.73 7.53 -40.62
C GLY A 347 -3.33 8.18 -41.97
N ALA A 348 -4.24 8.77 -42.75
CA ALA A 348 -3.84 9.45 -43.98
C ALA A 348 -3.25 10.86 -43.72
N ARG A 349 -2.05 11.16 -44.23
CA ARG A 349 -1.50 12.55 -44.24
C ARG A 349 -2.40 13.47 -45.07
N ALA A 350 -2.45 14.74 -44.66
CA ALA A 350 -3.05 15.79 -45.48
C ALA A 350 -2.09 16.10 -46.64
N THR A 351 -2.50 15.79 -47.87
CA THR A 351 -2.03 16.49 -49.07
C THR A 351 -3.13 17.45 -49.49
#